data_AF-A0A965YK88-F1
#
_entry.id   AF-A0A965YK88-F1
#
_cell.length_a   1.000
_cell.length_b   1.000
_cell.length_c   1.000
_cell.angle_alpha   90.00
_cell.angle_beta   90.00
_cell.angle_gamma   90.00
#
_symmetry.space_group_name_H-M   'P 1'
#
loop_
_entity.id
_entity.type
_entity.pdbx_description
1 polymer ?
#
loop_
_entity_poly.entity_id
_entity_poly.type
_entity_poly.pdbx_seq_one_letter_code
_entity_poly.pdbx_strand_id
1 'polypeptide(L)'
;MKIAELVANTIDRLPSDYVFTCADFNVEAKQKNTVVKALNTLATAGKITKLSKGKFYKPRRTQFGELKPSAYQIAKDFIEQNGKIKEIVRGLSVEQQTAFATLAIKYTNYVRALCGAILEDIGVEVPLLSKLEKSLNGVTEYKLPISEKTLPYKSKWNIK
;
A
#
# COMPACT_ATOMS: atom_id res chain seq x y z
N MET A 1 20.00 21.62 16.13
CA MET A 1 18.84 21.81 15.21
C MET A 1 17.55 21.50 15.95
N LYS A 2 16.53 22.35 15.85
CA LYS A 2 15.22 22.07 16.46
C LYS A 2 14.52 20.98 15.64
N ILE A 3 14.01 19.93 16.28
CA ILE A 3 13.29 18.82 15.63
C ILE A 3 12.12 19.35 14.75
N ALA A 4 11.46 20.43 15.18
CA ALA A 4 10.40 21.07 14.41
C ALA A 4 10.86 21.62 13.05
N GLU A 5 12.08 22.15 12.95
CA GLU A 5 12.65 22.66 11.68
C GLU A 5 12.97 21.50 10.74
N LEU A 6 13.50 20.38 11.26
CA LEU A 6 13.76 19.18 10.48
C LEU A 6 12.47 18.61 9.90
N VAL A 7 11.42 18.50 10.73
CA VAL A 7 10.10 18.01 10.30
C VAL A 7 9.50 18.93 9.22
N ALA A 8 9.54 20.25 9.42
CA ALA A 8 9.03 21.20 8.43
C ALA A 8 9.79 21.11 7.10
N ASN A 9 11.13 21.11 7.14
CA ASN A 9 11.96 20.99 5.94
C ASN A 9 11.75 19.67 5.18
N THR A 10 11.52 18.59 5.91
CA THR A 10 11.22 17.29 5.31
C THR A 10 9.86 17.31 4.62
N ILE A 11 8.83 17.86 5.26
CA ILE A 11 7.48 17.99 4.69
C ILE A 11 7.43 18.90 3.47
N ASP A 12 8.22 19.97 3.46
CA ASP A 12 8.27 20.89 2.33
C ASP A 12 8.81 20.21 1.07
N ARG A 13 9.73 19.24 1.22
CA ARG A 13 10.27 18.41 0.13
C ARG A 13 9.33 17.30 -0.34
N LEU A 14 8.31 16.95 0.45
CA LEU A 14 7.34 15.92 0.06
C LEU A 14 6.39 16.43 -1.04
N PRO A 15 6.00 15.57 -2.00
CA PRO A 15 5.01 15.94 -2.99
C PRO A 15 3.65 16.19 -2.32
N SER A 16 2.87 17.11 -2.90
CA SER A 16 1.44 17.22 -2.58
C SER A 16 0.78 15.87 -2.80
N ASP A 17 -0.25 15.53 -2.01
CA ASP A 17 -0.93 14.22 -1.98
C ASP A 17 -0.24 13.14 -1.13
N TYR A 18 1.04 13.31 -0.74
CA TYR A 18 1.76 12.25 -0.02
C TYR A 18 1.22 12.01 1.41
N VAL A 19 0.90 10.76 1.74
CA VAL A 19 0.54 10.32 3.10
C VAL A 19 1.79 9.81 3.81
N PHE A 20 2.01 10.31 5.03
CA PHE A 20 3.17 9.97 5.84
C PHE A 20 2.81 9.84 7.33
N THR A 21 3.72 9.19 8.05
CA THR A 21 3.61 8.84 9.46
C THR A 21 4.84 9.32 10.22
N CYS A 22 4.84 9.15 11.55
CA CYS A 22 6.03 9.45 12.35
C CYS A 22 7.22 8.52 12.04
N ALA A 23 6.97 7.35 11.44
CA ALA A 23 8.03 6.40 11.09
C ALA A 23 8.90 6.90 9.92
N ASP A 24 8.34 7.71 9.03
CA ASP A 24 9.05 8.26 7.86
C ASP A 24 10.17 9.24 8.22
N PHE A 25 10.20 9.74 9.46
CA PHE A 25 11.19 10.71 9.92
C PHE A 25 12.46 10.09 10.54
N ASN A 26 12.59 8.74 10.52
CA ASN A 26 13.73 7.96 11.03
C ASN A 26 14.38 8.53 12.32
N VAL A 27 13.55 8.89 13.30
CA VAL A 27 13.95 9.52 14.56
C VAL A 27 14.01 8.51 15.70
N GLU A 28 14.95 8.72 16.63
CA GLU A 28 15.10 7.94 17.86
C GLU A 28 13.80 7.86 18.68
N ALA A 29 13.60 6.76 19.39
CA ALA A 29 12.39 6.51 20.19
C ALA A 29 12.09 7.63 21.20
N LYS A 30 13.13 8.26 21.74
CA LYS A 30 13.05 9.39 22.69
C LYS A 30 12.43 10.66 22.08
N GLN A 31 12.48 10.82 20.75
CA GLN A 31 12.05 12.02 20.04
C GLN A 31 10.69 11.88 19.34
N LYS A 32 10.11 10.66 19.32
CA LYS A 32 8.82 10.39 18.66
C LYS A 32 7.69 11.29 19.15
N ASN A 33 7.59 11.52 20.46
CA ASN A 33 6.56 12.40 21.03
C ASN A 33 6.71 13.86 20.58
N THR A 34 7.95 14.32 20.38
CA THR A 34 8.23 15.68 19.89
C THR A 34 7.84 15.82 18.42
N VAL A 35 8.10 14.80 17.59
CA VAL A 35 7.65 14.77 16.20
C VAL A 35 6.12 14.75 16.12
N VAL A 36 5.44 13.93 16.92
CA VAL A 36 3.97 13.91 16.97
C VAL A 36 3.41 15.29 17.35
N LYS A 37 4.00 15.96 18.34
CA LYS A 37 3.60 17.33 18.70
C LYS A 37 3.81 18.30 17.54
N ALA A 38 4.98 18.29 16.90
CA ALA A 38 5.29 19.14 15.76
C ALA A 38 4.32 18.92 14.58
N LEU A 39 3.99 17.66 14.27
CA LEU A 39 3.01 17.32 13.23
C LEU A 39 1.61 17.82 13.56
N ASN A 40 1.15 17.67 14.80
CA ASN A 40 -0.14 18.21 15.21
C ASN A 40 -0.15 19.75 15.13
N THR A 41 0.93 20.42 15.55
CA THR A 41 1.06 21.88 15.41
C THR A 41 1.02 22.32 13.95
N LEU A 42 1.71 21.63 13.05
CA LEU A 42 1.68 21.90 11.61
C LEU A 42 0.31 21.63 10.99
N ALA A 43 -0.42 20.66 11.52
CA ALA A 43 -1.80 20.39 11.13
C ALA A 43 -2.75 21.51 11.56
N THR A 44 -2.62 22.01 12.80
CA THR A 44 -3.36 23.18 13.28
C THR A 44 -3.02 24.44 12.49
N ALA A 45 -1.76 24.59 12.07
CA ALA A 45 -1.33 25.69 11.20
C ALA A 45 -1.83 25.56 9.74
N GLY A 46 -2.49 24.45 9.38
CA GLY A 46 -3.02 24.22 8.04
C GLY A 46 -1.97 23.94 6.96
N LYS A 47 -0.71 23.65 7.33
CA LYS A 47 0.33 23.25 6.36
C LYS A 47 0.15 21.80 5.90
N ILE A 48 -0.38 20.96 6.78
CA ILE A 48 -0.69 19.55 6.52
C ILE A 48 -2.08 19.24 7.07
N THR A 49 -2.69 18.14 6.63
CA THR A 49 -4.01 17.72 7.08
C THR A 49 -3.94 16.33 7.69
N LYS A 50 -4.68 16.11 8.77
CA LYS A 50 -4.75 14.80 9.44
C LYS A 50 -5.69 13.88 8.67
N LEU A 51 -5.22 12.69 8.32
CA LEU A 51 -6.03 11.66 7.67
C LEU A 51 -6.71 10.74 8.71
N SER A 52 -5.93 10.23 9.66
CA SER A 52 -6.38 9.33 10.73
C SER A 52 -5.44 9.40 11.94
N LYS A 53 -5.66 8.60 12.98
CA LYS A 53 -4.70 8.50 14.11
C LYS A 53 -3.29 8.19 13.59
N GLY A 54 -2.35 9.11 13.81
CA GLY A 54 -0.95 8.97 13.44
C GLY A 54 -0.60 9.16 11.95
N LYS A 55 -1.58 9.46 11.08
CA LYS A 55 -1.36 9.64 9.64
C LYS A 55 -1.70 11.06 9.20
N PHE A 56 -0.81 11.66 8.43
CA PHE A 56 -0.93 13.03 7.92
C PHE A 56 -0.65 13.05 6.42
N TYR A 57 -1.12 14.10 5.74
CA TYR A 57 -0.83 14.31 4.33
C TYR A 57 -0.66 15.78 3.99
N LYS A 58 0.00 16.04 2.87
CA LYS A 58 0.13 17.39 2.30
C LYS A 58 -1.06 17.65 1.35
N PRO A 59 -2.07 18.45 1.74
CA PRO A 59 -3.25 18.66 0.91
C PRO A 59 -2.87 19.36 -0.40
N ARG A 60 -3.53 18.97 -1.49
CA ARG A 60 -3.44 19.71 -2.74
C ARG A 60 -4.56 20.75 -2.75
N ARG A 61 -4.19 22.03 -2.74
CA ARG A 61 -5.16 23.14 -2.77
C ARG A 61 -5.58 23.42 -4.19
N THR A 62 -6.89 23.49 -4.41
CA THR A 62 -7.51 23.89 -5.67
C THR A 62 -8.53 24.98 -5.41
N GLN A 63 -9.02 25.63 -6.47
CA GLN A 63 -10.12 26.62 -6.36
C GLN A 63 -11.41 26.04 -5.74
N PHE A 64 -11.56 24.71 -5.72
CA PHE A 64 -12.69 24.00 -5.13
C PHE A 64 -12.43 23.52 -3.70
N GLY A 65 -11.31 23.94 -3.08
CA GLY A 65 -10.90 23.54 -1.74
C GLY A 65 -9.74 22.54 -1.71
N GLU A 66 -9.55 21.92 -0.55
CA GLU A 66 -8.49 20.94 -0.32
C GLU A 66 -8.87 19.56 -0.87
N LEU A 67 -8.04 19.02 -1.75
CA LEU A 67 -8.19 17.65 -2.22
C LEU A 67 -7.61 16.68 -1.19
N LYS A 68 -8.42 15.67 -0.88
CA LYS A 68 -7.99 14.49 -0.11
C LYS A 68 -6.92 13.71 -0.87
N PRO A 69 -6.18 12.84 -0.17
CA PRO A 69 -5.19 12.06 -0.84
C PRO A 69 -5.79 11.09 -1.86
N SER A 70 -5.03 10.74 -2.89
CA SER A 70 -5.38 9.69 -3.83
C SER A 70 -5.61 8.37 -3.09
N ALA A 71 -6.49 7.53 -3.64
CA ALA A 71 -6.78 6.21 -3.08
C ALA A 71 -5.49 5.37 -2.88
N TYR A 72 -4.50 5.54 -3.77
CA TYR A 72 -3.17 4.94 -3.61
C TYR A 72 -2.51 5.37 -2.30
N GLN A 73 -2.42 6.67 -2.01
CA GLN A 73 -1.74 7.18 -0.81
C GLN A 73 -2.43 6.75 0.48
N ILE A 74 -3.77 6.66 0.47
CA ILE A 74 -4.55 6.18 1.62
C ILE A 74 -4.29 4.68 1.86
N ALA A 75 -4.27 3.90 0.78
CA ALA A 75 -4.08 2.46 0.83
C ALA A 75 -2.60 2.04 0.81
N LYS A 76 -1.66 2.97 0.65
CA LYS A 76 -0.23 2.70 0.47
C LYS A 76 0.30 1.78 1.55
N ASP A 77 0.02 2.09 2.82
CA ASP A 77 0.47 1.26 3.94
C ASP A 77 -0.14 -0.15 3.91
N PHE A 78 -1.39 -0.30 3.46
CA PHE A 78 -2.03 -1.61 3.33
C PHE A 78 -1.47 -2.41 2.16
N ILE A 79 -1.12 -1.71 1.08
CA ILE A 79 -0.58 -2.30 -0.13
C ILE A 79 0.90 -2.65 0.06
N GLU A 80 1.67 -1.83 0.77
CA GLU A 80 3.04 -2.15 1.19
C GLU A 80 3.04 -3.23 2.29
N GLN A 81 1.96 -3.34 3.07
CA GLN A 81 1.70 -4.49 3.95
C GLN A 81 1.41 -5.81 3.21
N ASN A 82 1.39 -5.86 1.87
CA ASN A 82 1.39 -7.15 1.15
C ASN A 82 2.57 -8.05 1.54
N GLY A 83 3.65 -7.49 2.10
CA GLY A 83 4.68 -8.28 2.77
C GLY A 83 4.11 -9.23 3.84
N LYS A 84 3.17 -8.77 4.67
CA LYS A 84 2.56 -9.62 5.71
C LYS A 84 1.65 -10.71 5.13
N ILE A 85 0.82 -10.38 4.12
CA ILE A 85 -0.05 -11.37 3.48
C ILE A 85 0.79 -12.41 2.76
N LYS A 86 1.82 -11.98 2.03
CA LYS A 86 2.78 -12.87 1.36
C LYS A 86 3.46 -13.81 2.34
N GLU A 87 3.92 -13.31 3.48
CA GLU A 87 4.55 -14.14 4.51
C GLU A 87 3.56 -15.14 5.13
N ILE A 88 2.30 -14.74 5.36
CA ILE A 88 1.25 -15.67 5.82
C ILE A 88 1.01 -16.77 4.78
N VAL A 89 0.86 -16.41 3.50
CA VAL A 89 0.61 -17.38 2.42
C VAL A 89 1.83 -18.29 2.19
N ARG A 90 3.05 -17.76 2.35
CA ARG A 90 4.30 -18.53 2.31
C ARG A 90 4.39 -19.55 3.45
N GLY A 91 3.83 -19.23 4.62
CA GLY A 91 3.77 -20.15 5.76
C GLY A 91 2.74 -21.28 5.63
N LEU A 92 1.92 -21.28 4.58
CA LEU A 92 0.92 -22.32 4.34
C LEU A 92 1.56 -23.61 3.79
N SER A 93 0.99 -24.76 4.16
CA SER A 93 1.35 -26.04 3.53
C SER A 93 0.91 -26.09 2.06
N VAL A 94 1.47 -27.02 1.29
CA VAL A 94 1.11 -27.23 -0.14
C VAL A 94 -0.41 -27.49 -0.30
N GLU A 95 -0.99 -28.25 0.62
CA GLU A 95 -2.44 -28.54 0.65
C GLU A 95 -3.26 -27.27 0.89
N GLN A 96 -2.82 -26.41 1.82
CA GLN A 96 -3.47 -25.15 2.12
C GLN A 96 -3.34 -24.14 0.97
N GLN A 97 -2.20 -24.10 0.28
CA GLN A 97 -2.00 -23.29 -0.92
C GLN A 97 -2.91 -23.75 -2.06
N THR A 98 -3.08 -25.06 -2.23
CA THR A 98 -4.00 -25.65 -3.21
C THR A 98 -5.45 -25.33 -2.88
N ALA A 99 -5.84 -25.41 -1.61
CA ALA A 99 -7.16 -25.01 -1.13
C ALA A 99 -7.40 -23.51 -1.34
N PHE A 100 -6.41 -22.67 -1.04
CA PHE A 100 -6.47 -21.22 -1.24
C PHE A 100 -6.71 -20.86 -2.72
N ALA A 101 -5.94 -21.43 -3.64
CA ALA A 101 -6.13 -21.24 -5.07
C ALA A 101 -7.51 -21.73 -5.55
N THR A 102 -7.96 -22.87 -5.04
CA THR A 102 -9.28 -23.44 -5.39
C THR A 102 -10.42 -22.53 -4.90
N LEU A 103 -10.28 -21.95 -3.71
CA LEU A 103 -11.24 -20.97 -3.18
C LEU A 103 -11.24 -19.69 -3.99
N ALA A 104 -10.07 -19.19 -4.41
CA ALA A 104 -9.94 -17.97 -5.21
C ALA A 104 -10.76 -18.04 -6.51
N ILE A 105 -10.84 -19.21 -7.15
CA ILE A 105 -11.66 -19.44 -8.36
C ILE A 105 -13.14 -19.10 -8.13
N LYS A 106 -13.68 -19.24 -6.91
CA LYS A 106 -15.08 -18.93 -6.61
C LYS A 106 -15.36 -17.43 -6.51
N TYR A 107 -14.33 -16.60 -6.36
CA TYR A 107 -14.46 -15.15 -6.25
C TYR A 107 -14.39 -14.46 -7.61
N THR A 108 -14.51 -13.14 -7.61
CA THR A 108 -14.45 -12.30 -8.81
C THR A 108 -13.08 -12.38 -9.49
N ASN A 109 -13.02 -12.09 -10.79
CA ASN A 109 -11.78 -12.18 -11.57
C ASN A 109 -10.64 -11.32 -11.00
N TYR A 110 -11.00 -10.19 -10.39
CA TYR A 110 -10.09 -9.32 -9.68
C TYR A 110 -9.37 -10.03 -8.50
N VAL A 111 -10.12 -10.78 -7.68
CA VAL A 111 -9.56 -11.54 -6.55
C VAL A 111 -8.69 -12.67 -7.06
N ARG A 112 -9.13 -13.37 -8.12
CA ARG A 112 -8.34 -14.43 -8.77
C ARG A 112 -6.99 -13.91 -9.26
N ALA A 113 -6.97 -12.75 -9.91
CA ALA A 113 -5.76 -12.12 -10.41
C ALA A 113 -4.78 -11.77 -9.28
N LEU A 114 -5.29 -11.16 -8.20
CA LEU A 114 -4.47 -10.81 -7.05
C LEU A 114 -3.91 -12.06 -6.34
N CYS A 115 -4.75 -13.07 -6.08
CA CYS A 115 -4.33 -14.33 -5.46
C CYS A 115 -3.31 -15.07 -6.32
N GLY A 116 -3.52 -15.15 -7.64
CA GLY A 116 -2.60 -15.78 -8.58
C GLY A 116 -1.23 -15.10 -8.59
N ALA A 117 -1.21 -13.77 -8.64
CA ALA A 117 0.03 -13.01 -8.58
C ALA A 117 0.80 -13.22 -7.26
N ILE A 118 0.10 -13.36 -6.13
CA ILE A 118 0.71 -13.67 -4.83
C ILE A 118 1.29 -15.09 -4.83
N LEU A 119 0.55 -16.08 -5.33
CA LEU A 119 0.99 -17.48 -5.39
C LEU A 119 2.20 -17.67 -6.32
N GLU A 120 2.24 -16.96 -7.44
CA GLU A 120 3.39 -16.98 -8.35
C GLU A 120 4.61 -16.34 -7.72
N ASP A 121 4.42 -15.24 -6.98
CA ASP A 121 5.51 -14.56 -6.29
C ASP A 121 6.14 -15.39 -5.16
N ILE A 122 5.37 -16.24 -4.49
CA ILE A 122 5.92 -17.16 -3.49
C ILE A 122 6.52 -18.44 -4.10
N GLY A 123 6.37 -18.67 -5.42
CA GLY A 123 6.97 -19.80 -6.14
C GLY A 123 6.16 -21.10 -6.08
N VAL A 124 4.82 -21.02 -6.01
CA VAL A 124 3.94 -22.20 -6.01
C VAL A 124 3.96 -22.92 -7.36
N GLU A 125 3.65 -24.22 -7.34
CA GLU A 125 3.68 -25.09 -8.51
C GLU A 125 2.88 -24.55 -9.71
N VAL A 126 3.51 -24.64 -10.88
CA VAL A 126 3.02 -24.16 -12.19
C VAL A 126 1.64 -24.73 -12.59
N PRO A 127 1.27 -26.00 -12.33
CA PRO A 127 -0.04 -26.53 -12.71
C PRO A 127 -1.20 -25.78 -12.05
N LEU A 128 -1.06 -25.39 -10.78
CA LEU A 128 -2.08 -24.65 -10.04
C LEU A 128 -2.25 -23.23 -10.57
N LEU A 129 -1.13 -22.56 -10.87
CA LEU A 129 -1.11 -21.22 -11.46
C LEU A 129 -1.77 -21.21 -12.83
N SER A 130 -1.48 -22.22 -13.67
CA SER A 130 -2.07 -22.34 -15.01
C SER A 130 -3.60 -22.45 -14.99
N LYS A 131 -4.17 -23.09 -13.95
CA LYS A 131 -5.62 -23.21 -13.78
C LYS A 131 -6.26 -21.86 -13.40
N LEU A 132 -5.60 -21.09 -12.54
CA LEU A 132 -6.04 -19.76 -12.16
C LEU A 132 -5.94 -18.78 -13.34
N GLU A 133 -4.84 -18.82 -14.09
CA GLU A 133 -4.62 -17.96 -15.25
C GLU A 133 -5.72 -18.17 -16.32
N LYS A 134 -6.04 -19.44 -16.64
CA LYS A 134 -7.14 -19.78 -17.55
C LYS A 134 -8.52 -19.35 -17.06
N SER A 135 -8.69 -19.15 -15.76
CA SER A 135 -9.97 -18.71 -15.17
C SER A 135 -10.19 -17.19 -15.24
N LEU A 136 -9.20 -16.44 -15.72
CA LEU A 136 -9.30 -15.00 -15.91
C LEU A 136 -9.85 -14.64 -17.28
N ASN A 137 -10.61 -13.54 -17.33
CA ASN A 137 -10.97 -12.92 -18.59
C ASN A 137 -9.77 -12.13 -19.13
N GLY A 138 -9.13 -12.63 -20.19
CA GLY A 138 -7.90 -12.07 -20.77
C GLY A 138 -7.99 -10.62 -21.27
N VAL A 139 -9.18 -10.02 -21.34
CA VAL A 139 -9.41 -8.65 -21.82
C VAL A 139 -9.53 -7.64 -20.67
N THR A 140 -9.70 -8.10 -19.42
CA THR A 140 -9.95 -7.22 -18.28
C THR A 140 -8.65 -6.78 -17.63
N GLU A 141 -8.41 -5.48 -17.61
CA GLU A 141 -7.32 -4.85 -16.84
C GLU A 141 -7.81 -4.38 -15.47
N TYR A 142 -7.12 -4.80 -14.41
CA TYR A 142 -7.42 -4.41 -13.03
C TYR A 142 -6.51 -3.27 -12.62
N LYS A 143 -7.08 -2.06 -12.49
CA LYS A 143 -6.35 -0.89 -12.01
C LYS A 143 -6.14 -1.01 -10.51
N LEU A 144 -4.97 -1.49 -10.11
CA LEU A 144 -4.62 -1.59 -8.72
C LEU A 144 -3.45 -0.72 -8.32
N PRO A 145 -3.56 -0.07 -7.15
CA PRO A 145 -2.50 0.74 -6.61
C PRO A 145 -1.29 -0.07 -6.08
N ILE A 146 -0.87 -1.16 -6.74
CA ILE A 146 0.21 -2.07 -6.30
C ILE A 146 1.50 -1.80 -7.09
N SER A 147 2.60 -1.59 -6.37
CA SER A 147 3.93 -1.42 -6.94
C SER A 147 4.52 -2.75 -7.42
N GLU A 148 5.23 -2.72 -8.54
CA GLU A 148 6.00 -3.88 -9.06
C GLU A 148 7.04 -4.37 -8.06
N LYS A 149 7.59 -3.49 -7.22
CA LYS A 149 8.51 -3.88 -6.14
C LYS A 149 7.86 -4.84 -5.14
N THR A 150 6.55 -4.69 -4.92
CA THR A 150 5.80 -5.48 -3.94
C THR A 150 5.23 -6.75 -4.56
N LEU A 151 4.83 -6.68 -5.83
CA LEU A 151 4.22 -7.77 -6.59
C LEU A 151 4.83 -7.81 -8.01
N PRO A 152 5.96 -8.50 -8.20
CA PRO A 152 6.71 -8.51 -9.46
C PRO A 152 5.90 -9.02 -10.65
N TYR A 153 5.02 -10.00 -10.44
CA TYR A 153 4.27 -10.66 -11.50
C TYR A 153 2.93 -9.98 -11.83
N LYS A 154 2.64 -8.79 -11.29
CA LYS A 154 1.32 -8.13 -11.43
C LYS A 154 0.87 -7.99 -12.89
N SER A 155 1.81 -7.70 -13.80
CA SER A 155 1.52 -7.46 -15.22
C SER A 155 1.02 -8.72 -15.95
N LYS A 156 1.54 -9.90 -15.56
CA LYS A 156 1.09 -11.19 -16.10
C LYS A 156 -0.37 -11.50 -15.72
N TRP A 157 -0.80 -11.00 -14.57
CA TRP A 157 -2.15 -11.20 -14.03
C TRP A 157 -3.13 -10.06 -14.39
N ASN A 158 -2.82 -9.27 -15.44
CA ASN A 158 -3.59 -8.11 -15.90
C ASN A 158 -3.78 -7.01 -14.83
N ILE A 159 -2.85 -6.88 -13.87
CA ILE A 159 -2.91 -5.86 -12.82
C ILE A 159 -2.01 -4.67 -13.23
N LYS A 160 -2.61 -3.49 -13.36
CA LYS A 160 -1.93 -2.22 -13.67
C LYS A 160 -1.84 -1.32 -12.44
#